data_AF-A0A657B002-F1
#
_entry.id   AF-A0A657B002-F1
#
_cell.length_a   1.000
_cell.length_b   1.000
_cell.length_c   1.000
_cell.angle_alpha   90.00
_cell.angle_beta   90.00
_cell.angle_gamma   90.00
#
_symmetry.space_group_name_H-M   'P 1'
#
loop_
_entity.id
_entity.type
_entity.pdbx_description
1 polymer ?
#
loop_
_entity_poly.entity_id
_entity_poly.type
_entity_poly.pdbx_seq_one_letter_code
_entity_poly.pdbx_strand_id
1 'polypeptide(L)'
;MEGYGMSENFAYSHISMPGRARVGYVGEPLLGVQQRISEKGEIEIKSPAAMMGYYKDDEKTKESYTEDGFLLTGDKGEIDELGRLKITGRIKEIFKTSKGKYVAPAPIENKLMVDQAIEVVCVAGADCAQPYAVAVLPEHLQAMHGDQAFRDKTSESLKGLIKFVNATLDQHEAIQFIVVVSDVWGIENNFLTPTMKIKRDVIESHYAPKVETWFKAKESVLWD
;
A
#
# COMPACT_ATOMS: atom_id res chain seq x y z
N MET A 1 -18.89 1.77 -2.50
CA MET A 1 -18.83 3.08 -1.84
C MET A 1 -17.54 3.08 -1.04
N GLU A 2 -16.61 3.95 -1.41
CA GLU A 2 -15.33 4.08 -0.73
C GLU A 2 -15.40 5.23 0.29
N GLY A 3 -14.63 5.12 1.36
CA GLY A 3 -14.50 6.16 2.37
C GLY A 3 -13.09 6.14 2.93
N TYR A 4 -12.62 7.32 3.30
CA TYR A 4 -11.31 7.50 3.92
C TYR A 4 -11.47 8.20 5.26
N GLY A 5 -10.69 7.73 6.24
CA GLY A 5 -10.78 8.15 7.63
C GLY A 5 -9.68 7.52 8.46
N MET A 6 -9.38 8.15 9.59
CA MET A 6 -8.32 7.75 10.51
C MET A 6 -8.85 7.82 11.95
N SER A 7 -8.17 7.17 12.89
CA SER A 7 -8.53 7.27 14.31
C SER A 7 -8.42 8.71 14.82
N GLU A 8 -7.42 9.44 14.33
CA GLU A 8 -7.12 10.84 14.64
C GLU A 8 -8.22 11.82 14.20
N ASN A 9 -9.11 11.42 13.28
CA ASN A 9 -10.25 12.23 12.84
C ASN A 9 -11.59 11.51 13.03
N PHE A 10 -11.64 10.47 13.86
CA PHE A 10 -12.85 9.69 14.14
C PHE A 10 -13.56 9.16 12.89
N ALA A 11 -12.78 8.80 11.86
CA ALA A 11 -13.23 8.42 10.52
C ALA A 11 -14.09 9.48 9.79
N TYR A 12 -14.14 10.73 10.28
CA TYR A 12 -14.88 11.82 9.65
C TYR A 12 -13.94 12.59 8.71
N SER A 13 -13.83 12.12 7.47
CA SER A 13 -12.97 12.74 6.47
C SER A 13 -13.57 12.76 5.06
N HIS A 14 -13.51 11.67 4.30
CA HIS A 14 -14.00 11.63 2.92
C HIS A 14 -14.94 10.47 2.66
N ILE A 15 -15.93 10.69 1.78
CA ILE A 15 -16.81 9.64 1.30
C ILE A 15 -17.15 9.79 -0.18
N SER A 16 -17.24 8.66 -0.87
CA SER A 16 -17.67 8.60 -2.26
C SER A 16 -19.19 8.72 -2.36
N MET A 17 -19.68 9.86 -2.87
CA MET A 17 -21.12 10.12 -3.02
C MET A 17 -21.72 9.38 -4.23
N PRO A 18 -22.97 8.88 -4.12
CA PRO A 18 -23.67 8.29 -5.27
C PRO A 18 -23.67 9.22 -6.49
N GLY A 19 -23.29 8.71 -7.65
CA GLY A 19 -23.19 9.49 -8.90
C GLY A 19 -21.93 10.34 -9.06
N ARG A 20 -21.07 10.46 -8.03
CA ARG A 20 -19.80 11.20 -8.07
C ARG A 20 -18.57 10.32 -7.88
N ALA A 21 -18.78 9.02 -7.64
CA ALA A 21 -17.73 8.02 -7.52
C ALA A 21 -16.85 7.97 -8.77
N ARG A 22 -15.55 7.81 -8.56
CA ARG A 22 -14.53 7.64 -9.61
C ARG A 22 -13.56 6.56 -9.16
N VAL A 23 -13.22 5.65 -10.07
CA VAL A 23 -12.28 4.55 -9.77
C VAL A 23 -10.94 5.14 -9.31
N GLY A 24 -10.46 4.67 -8.16
CA GLY A 24 -9.22 5.12 -7.54
C GLY A 24 -9.33 6.39 -6.69
N TYR A 25 -10.54 6.92 -6.46
CA TYR A 25 -10.78 8.09 -5.62
C TYR A 25 -11.66 7.74 -4.40
N VAL A 26 -11.19 8.14 -3.22
CA VAL A 26 -11.87 7.87 -1.93
C VAL A 26 -13.06 8.80 -1.67
N GLY A 27 -13.27 9.80 -2.52
CA GLY A 27 -14.44 10.67 -2.53
C GLY A 27 -14.17 12.10 -2.10
N GLU A 28 -15.22 12.78 -1.64
CA GLU A 28 -15.21 14.21 -1.33
C GLU A 28 -15.18 14.44 0.18
N PRO A 29 -14.63 15.58 0.64
CA PRO A 29 -14.62 15.90 2.05
C PRO A 29 -16.04 16.02 2.61
N LEU A 30 -16.26 15.47 3.80
CA LEU A 30 -17.52 15.62 4.53
C LEU A 30 -17.74 17.09 4.94
N LEU A 31 -18.97 17.41 5.37
CA LEU A 31 -19.34 18.76 5.77
C LEU A 31 -18.40 19.30 6.87
N GLY A 32 -17.77 20.44 6.61
CA GLY A 32 -16.85 21.08 7.55
C GLY A 32 -15.43 20.49 7.54
N VAL A 33 -15.17 19.43 6.78
CA VAL A 33 -13.81 18.93 6.53
C VAL A 33 -13.14 19.82 5.49
N GLN A 34 -11.97 20.34 5.83
CA GLN A 34 -11.08 21.00 4.88
C GLN A 34 -9.95 20.04 4.52
N GLN A 35 -9.57 20.02 3.25
CA GLN A 35 -8.44 19.25 2.74
C GLN A 35 -7.51 20.17 1.94
N ARG A 36 -6.22 19.87 1.98
CA ARG A 36 -5.24 20.40 1.05
C ARG A 36 -4.11 19.41 0.83
N ILE A 37 -3.33 19.63 -0.22
CA ILE A 37 -2.10 18.89 -0.48
C ILE A 37 -0.92 19.80 -0.14
N SER A 38 -0.01 19.35 0.72
CA SER A 38 1.19 20.08 1.09
C SER A 38 2.17 20.18 -0.08
N GLU A 39 3.18 21.04 0.02
CA GLU A 39 4.24 21.14 -1.00
C GLU A 39 4.98 19.82 -1.24
N LYS A 40 4.98 18.92 -0.24
CA LYS A 40 5.61 17.59 -0.32
C LYS A 40 4.67 16.52 -0.87
N GLY A 41 3.42 16.89 -1.18
CA GLY A 41 2.37 15.97 -1.63
C GLY A 41 1.64 15.24 -0.51
N GLU A 42 1.79 15.68 0.75
CA GLU A 42 1.07 15.12 1.91
C GLU A 42 -0.38 15.61 1.92
N ILE A 43 -1.31 14.72 2.24
CA ILE A 43 -2.70 15.07 2.48
C ILE A 43 -2.79 15.69 3.87
N GLU A 44 -3.27 16.92 3.95
CA GLU A 44 -3.49 17.63 5.21
C GLU A 44 -4.98 17.86 5.41
N ILE A 45 -5.50 17.48 6.58
CA ILE A 45 -6.94 17.50 6.85
C ILE A 45 -7.26 18.27 8.12
N LYS A 46 -8.21 19.19 8.03
CA LYS A 46 -8.83 19.83 9.19
C LYS A 46 -10.27 19.36 9.30
N SER A 47 -10.54 18.49 10.27
CA SER A 47 -11.85 17.87 10.48
C SER A 47 -12.51 18.39 11.75
N PRO A 48 -13.84 18.58 11.79
CA PRO A 48 -14.57 18.89 13.02
C PRO A 48 -14.52 17.75 14.05
N ALA A 49 -14.15 16.53 13.63
CA ALA A 49 -13.98 15.38 14.51
C ALA A 49 -12.50 15.07 14.80
N ALA A 50 -11.63 16.09 14.75
CA ALA A 50 -10.22 15.95 15.11
C ALA A 50 -10.06 15.47 16.58
N MET A 51 -9.09 14.59 16.80
CA MET A 51 -8.73 14.12 18.13
C MET A 51 -8.30 15.28 19.03
N MET A 52 -8.51 15.13 20.33
CA MET A 52 -7.99 16.08 21.33
C MET A 52 -6.45 16.02 21.45
N GLY A 53 -5.86 14.87 21.13
CA GLY A 53 -4.42 14.61 21.21
C GLY A 53 -4.12 13.17 21.60
N TYR A 54 -2.83 12.82 21.56
CA TYR A 54 -2.34 11.55 22.06
C TYR A 54 -2.21 11.57 23.59
N TYR A 55 -2.59 10.47 24.23
CA TYR A 55 -2.63 10.38 25.69
C TYR A 55 -1.22 10.53 26.31
N LYS A 56 -1.05 11.56 27.14
CA LYS A 56 0.23 11.92 27.81
C LYS A 56 1.39 12.22 26.85
N ASP A 57 1.09 12.60 25.61
CA ASP A 57 2.09 12.86 24.58
C ASP A 57 1.75 14.16 23.83
N ASP A 58 1.93 15.28 24.53
CA ASP A 58 1.64 16.62 24.02
C ASP A 58 2.59 17.02 22.88
N GLU A 59 3.83 16.53 22.90
CA GLU A 59 4.82 16.78 21.85
C GLU A 59 4.37 16.12 20.55
N LYS A 60 4.07 14.82 20.57
CA LYS A 60 3.56 14.10 19.39
C LYS A 60 2.23 14.65 18.91
N THR A 61 1.38 15.13 19.82
CA THR A 61 0.14 15.82 19.46
C THR A 61 0.44 17.05 18.63
N LYS A 62 1.34 17.93 19.10
CA LYS A 62 1.73 19.14 18.36
C LYS A 62 2.41 18.81 17.03
N GLU A 63 3.27 17.81 16.99
CA GLU A 63 3.96 17.36 15.78
C GLU A 63 3.02 16.81 14.71
N SER A 64 1.83 16.34 15.10
CA SER A 64 0.85 15.79 14.16
C SER A 64 -0.02 16.86 13.49
N TYR A 65 0.13 18.12 13.87
CA TYR A 65 -0.61 19.22 13.27
C TYR A 65 0.32 20.29 12.70
N THR A 66 -0.11 20.90 11.60
CA THR A 66 0.49 22.14 11.11
C THR A 66 0.17 23.31 12.03
N GLU A 67 0.92 24.40 11.92
CA GLU A 67 0.71 25.61 12.73
C GLU A 67 -0.71 26.20 12.59
N ASP A 68 -1.34 26.02 11.44
CA ASP A 68 -2.71 26.46 11.15
C ASP A 68 -3.80 25.41 11.47
N GLY A 69 -3.41 24.28 12.07
CA GLY A 69 -4.30 23.28 12.66
C GLY A 69 -4.84 22.24 11.69
N PHE A 70 -4.10 21.91 10.63
CA PHE A 70 -4.38 20.74 9.79
C PHE A 70 -3.62 19.53 10.34
N LEU A 71 -4.28 18.37 10.40
CA LEU A 71 -3.68 17.10 10.72
C LEU A 71 -2.78 16.64 9.57
N LEU A 72 -1.52 16.32 9.89
CA LEU A 72 -0.58 15.64 9.02
C LEU A 72 -0.95 14.15 8.97
N THR A 73 -1.56 13.72 7.87
CA THR A 73 -2.10 12.35 7.75
C THR A 73 -1.01 11.29 7.60
N GLY A 74 0.19 11.68 7.17
CA GLY A 74 1.23 10.78 6.71
C GLY A 74 0.89 10.07 5.40
N ASP A 75 -0.22 10.41 4.74
CA ASP A 75 -0.66 9.85 3.47
C ASP A 75 -0.37 10.85 2.34
N LYS A 76 0.03 10.36 1.16
CA LYS A 76 0.16 11.16 -0.06
C LYS A 76 -1.09 11.06 -0.90
N GLY A 77 -1.41 12.13 -1.61
CA GLY A 77 -2.57 12.13 -2.49
C GLY A 77 -2.64 13.29 -3.46
N GLU A 78 -3.68 13.23 -4.27
CA GLU A 78 -4.02 14.23 -5.28
C GLU A 78 -5.51 14.56 -5.16
N ILE A 79 -5.85 15.84 -5.39
CA ILE A 79 -7.22 16.31 -5.42
C ILE A 79 -7.57 16.65 -6.87
N ASP A 80 -8.69 16.13 -7.37
CA ASP A 80 -9.14 16.47 -8.72
C ASP A 80 -9.99 17.75 -8.79
N GLU A 81 -10.35 18.13 -10.01
CA GLU A 81 -11.13 19.36 -10.30
C GLU A 81 -12.49 19.43 -9.60
N LEU A 82 -13.03 18.29 -9.17
CA LEU A 82 -14.30 18.21 -8.44
C LEU A 82 -14.11 18.13 -6.91
N GLY A 83 -12.86 18.26 -6.43
CA GLY A 83 -12.52 18.16 -5.02
C GLY A 83 -12.46 16.72 -4.50
N ARG A 84 -12.37 15.71 -5.38
CA ARG A 84 -12.26 14.32 -4.96
C ARG A 84 -10.82 13.98 -4.62
N LEU A 85 -10.62 13.32 -3.49
CA LEU A 85 -9.32 12.86 -3.04
C LEU A 85 -8.97 11.49 -3.63
N LYS A 86 -7.73 11.37 -4.11
CA LYS A 86 -7.08 10.10 -4.47
C LYS A 86 -5.88 9.91 -3.58
N ILE A 87 -5.80 8.76 -2.91
CA ILE A 87 -4.65 8.40 -2.09
C ILE A 87 -3.63 7.70 -2.99
N THR A 88 -2.41 8.23 -3.01
CA THR A 88 -1.31 7.73 -3.84
C THR A 88 -0.26 6.96 -3.03
N GLY A 89 -0.34 6.96 -1.69
CA GLY A 89 0.51 6.11 -0.85
C GLY A 89 0.66 6.65 0.57
N ARG A 90 1.58 6.06 1.34
CA ARG A 90 1.99 6.57 2.66
C ARG A 90 3.39 7.14 2.62
N ILE A 91 3.59 8.31 3.20
CA ILE A 91 4.90 9.00 3.22
C ILE A 91 5.98 8.13 3.85
N LYS A 92 5.65 7.46 4.96
CA LYS A 92 6.60 6.55 5.64
C LYS A 92 6.86 5.25 4.88
N GLU A 93 5.97 4.87 3.96
CA GLU A 93 6.06 3.61 3.22
C GLU A 93 6.63 3.79 1.80
N ILE A 94 6.79 5.04 1.34
CA ILE A 94 7.46 5.32 0.07
C ILE A 94 8.94 5.01 0.25
N PHE A 95 9.44 4.08 -0.56
CA PHE A 95 10.86 3.76 -0.61
C PHE A 95 11.52 4.37 -1.84
N LYS A 96 12.85 4.48 -1.78
CA LYS A 96 13.68 4.99 -2.87
C LYS A 96 14.41 3.82 -3.52
N THR A 97 14.26 3.71 -4.83
CA THR A 97 15.04 2.76 -5.63
C THR A 97 16.52 3.20 -5.68
N SER A 98 17.44 2.28 -6.00
CA SER A 98 18.87 2.59 -6.22
C SER A 98 19.10 3.66 -7.29
N LYS A 99 18.15 3.84 -8.23
CA LYS A 99 18.17 4.90 -9.26
C LYS A 99 17.71 6.27 -8.73
N GLY A 100 17.40 6.34 -7.45
CA GLY A 100 16.98 7.54 -6.75
C GLY A 100 15.55 8.00 -7.00
N LYS A 101 14.71 7.13 -7.59
CA LYS A 101 13.29 7.40 -7.81
C LYS A 101 12.45 6.85 -6.65
N TYR A 102 11.42 7.58 -6.29
CA TYR A 102 10.48 7.20 -5.23
C TYR A 102 9.40 6.28 -5.77
N VAL A 103 9.01 5.27 -5.01
CA VAL A 103 7.96 4.31 -5.38
C VAL A 103 6.97 4.23 -4.23
N ALA A 104 5.69 4.38 -4.53
CA ALA A 104 4.62 4.15 -3.58
C ALA A 104 4.11 2.70 -3.71
N PRO A 105 4.29 1.84 -2.69
CA PRO A 105 3.89 0.43 -2.78
C PRO A 105 2.38 0.22 -2.80
N ALA A 106 1.62 0.96 -1.99
CA ALA A 106 0.19 0.72 -1.79
C ALA A 106 -0.67 0.74 -3.08
N PRO A 107 -0.51 1.69 -4.03
CA PRO A 107 -1.23 1.62 -5.31
C PRO A 107 -0.90 0.37 -6.14
N ILE A 108 0.35 -0.10 -6.07
CA ILE A 108 0.82 -1.29 -6.78
C ILE A 108 0.22 -2.54 -6.12
N GLU A 109 0.29 -2.63 -4.80
CA GLU A 109 -0.31 -3.70 -3.99
C GLU A 109 -1.81 -3.84 -4.27
N ASN A 110 -2.55 -2.73 -4.25
CA ASN A 110 -3.98 -2.72 -4.55
C ASN A 110 -4.31 -3.24 -5.96
N LYS A 111 -3.45 -2.97 -6.95
CA LYS A 111 -3.62 -3.48 -8.32
C LYS A 111 -3.32 -4.98 -8.41
N LEU A 112 -2.36 -5.47 -7.63
CA LEU A 112 -2.01 -6.90 -7.57
C LEU A 112 -3.08 -7.72 -6.84
N MET A 113 -3.66 -7.18 -5.76
CA MET A 113 -4.71 -7.84 -4.97
C MET A 113 -6.04 -8.06 -5.72
N VAL A 114 -6.13 -7.67 -6.99
CA VAL A 114 -7.28 -8.00 -7.86
C VAL A 114 -7.24 -9.48 -8.29
N ASP A 115 -6.06 -10.12 -8.29
CA ASP A 115 -5.92 -11.53 -8.64
C ASP A 115 -6.29 -12.43 -7.45
N GLN A 116 -7.12 -13.45 -7.71
CA GLN A 116 -7.63 -14.36 -6.68
C GLN A 116 -6.56 -15.27 -6.08
N ALA A 117 -5.40 -15.41 -6.73
CA ALA A 117 -4.28 -16.16 -6.19
C ALA A 117 -3.51 -15.38 -5.10
N ILE A 118 -3.80 -14.09 -4.89
CA ILE A 118 -3.11 -13.24 -3.93
C ILE A 118 -4.07 -12.87 -2.80
N GLU A 119 -3.79 -13.32 -1.58
CA GLU A 119 -4.52 -12.90 -0.39
C GLU A 119 -3.96 -11.59 0.15
N VAL A 120 -2.63 -11.54 0.32
CA VAL A 120 -1.89 -10.37 0.80
C VAL A 120 -0.61 -10.26 0.00
N VAL A 121 -0.20 -9.03 -0.28
CA VAL A 121 1.04 -8.73 -1.00
C VAL A 121 1.77 -7.56 -0.36
N CYS A 122 3.09 -7.66 -0.33
CA CYS A 122 4.00 -6.60 0.09
C CYS A 122 4.93 -6.26 -1.09
N VAL A 123 4.82 -5.04 -1.61
CA VAL A 123 5.74 -4.50 -2.62
C VAL A 123 6.94 -3.87 -1.92
N ALA A 124 8.12 -4.42 -2.18
CA ALA A 124 9.38 -3.95 -1.63
C ALA A 124 10.38 -3.64 -2.74
N GLY A 125 11.51 -3.06 -2.40
CA GLY A 125 12.52 -2.67 -3.39
C GLY A 125 13.34 -1.45 -3.00
N ALA A 126 13.39 -1.11 -1.71
CA ALA A 126 14.34 -0.14 -1.19
C ALA A 126 15.75 -0.54 -1.66
N ASP A 127 16.49 0.43 -2.21
CA ASP A 127 17.84 0.25 -2.74
C ASP A 127 17.98 -0.80 -3.86
N CYS A 128 16.87 -1.30 -4.42
CA CYS A 128 16.86 -2.18 -5.58
C CYS A 128 16.76 -1.38 -6.89
N ALA A 129 17.16 -1.96 -8.03
CA ALA A 129 17.07 -1.31 -9.35
C ALA A 129 15.63 -1.19 -9.87
N GLN A 130 14.77 -2.12 -9.45
CA GLN A 130 13.34 -2.16 -9.67
C GLN A 130 12.65 -2.76 -8.44
N PRO A 131 11.39 -2.40 -8.17
CA PRO A 131 10.56 -3.04 -7.15
C PRO A 131 10.34 -4.54 -7.43
N TYR A 132 10.03 -5.29 -6.37
CA TYR A 132 9.54 -6.66 -6.42
C TYR A 132 8.35 -6.81 -5.46
N ALA A 133 7.57 -7.87 -5.61
CA ALA A 133 6.44 -8.15 -4.74
C ALA A 133 6.58 -9.53 -4.08
N VAL A 134 6.23 -9.60 -2.80
CA VAL A 134 6.12 -10.85 -2.04
C VAL A 134 4.63 -11.06 -1.77
N ALA A 135 4.09 -12.16 -2.27
CA ALA A 135 2.67 -12.48 -2.23
C ALA A 135 2.42 -13.77 -1.44
N VAL A 136 1.34 -13.77 -0.67
CA VAL A 136 0.85 -14.91 0.09
C VAL A 136 -0.41 -15.45 -0.57
N LEU A 137 -0.51 -16.77 -0.70
CA LEU A 137 -1.71 -17.43 -1.19
C LEU A 137 -2.83 -17.37 -0.15
N PRO A 138 -4.09 -17.31 -0.59
CA PRO A 138 -5.26 -17.56 0.25
C PRO A 138 -5.12 -18.87 1.04
N GLU A 139 -5.59 -18.87 2.29
CA GLU A 139 -5.56 -20.06 3.17
C GLU A 139 -6.03 -21.35 2.47
N HIS A 140 -7.13 -21.29 1.71
CA HIS A 140 -7.67 -22.45 0.98
C HIS A 140 -6.80 -22.95 -0.18
N LEU A 141 -5.86 -22.13 -0.68
CA LEU A 141 -4.90 -22.49 -1.72
C LEU A 141 -3.51 -22.83 -1.15
N GLN A 142 -3.25 -22.60 0.14
CA GLN A 142 -1.95 -22.84 0.77
C GLN A 142 -1.48 -24.29 0.63
N ALA A 143 -2.40 -25.26 0.79
CA ALA A 143 -2.08 -26.68 0.61
C ALA A 143 -1.62 -27.03 -0.82
N MET A 144 -1.98 -26.20 -1.81
CA MET A 144 -1.57 -26.37 -3.20
C MET A 144 -0.26 -25.65 -3.52
N HIS A 145 0.37 -24.94 -2.56
CA HIS A 145 1.65 -24.26 -2.79
C HIS A 145 2.70 -25.22 -3.33
N GLY A 146 2.74 -26.47 -2.88
CA GLY A 146 3.70 -27.48 -3.36
C GLY A 146 3.33 -28.22 -4.65
N ASP A 147 2.12 -28.01 -5.19
CA ASP A 147 1.65 -28.72 -6.38
C ASP A 147 2.18 -28.06 -7.66
N GLN A 148 2.95 -28.80 -8.46
CA GLN A 148 3.56 -28.27 -9.68
C GLN A 148 2.54 -27.80 -10.73
N ALA A 149 1.45 -28.54 -10.92
CA ALA A 149 0.43 -28.16 -11.90
C ALA A 149 -0.29 -26.87 -11.48
N PHE A 150 -0.52 -26.70 -10.17
CA PHE A 150 -1.03 -25.45 -9.63
C PHE A 150 -0.03 -24.30 -9.80
N ARG A 151 1.25 -24.53 -9.47
CA ARG A 151 2.32 -23.54 -9.63
C ARG A 151 2.41 -23.04 -11.06
N ASP A 152 2.41 -23.93 -12.03
CA ASP A 152 2.55 -23.57 -13.45
C ASP A 152 1.39 -22.69 -13.91
N LYS A 153 0.15 -23.11 -13.60
CA LYS A 153 -1.07 -22.36 -13.93
C LYS A 153 -1.11 -20.98 -13.27
N THR A 154 -0.83 -20.93 -11.97
CA THR A 154 -0.84 -19.68 -11.19
C THR A 154 0.28 -18.75 -11.66
N SER A 155 1.46 -19.29 -11.95
CA SER A 155 2.59 -18.51 -12.49
C SER A 155 2.26 -17.88 -13.84
N GLU A 156 1.51 -18.57 -14.70
CA GLU A 156 1.06 -17.99 -15.97
C GLU A 156 0.10 -16.81 -15.75
N SER A 157 -0.87 -16.97 -14.83
CA SER A 157 -1.79 -15.88 -14.44
C SER A 157 -1.03 -14.67 -13.90
N LEU A 158 -0.13 -14.90 -12.95
CA LEU A 158 0.66 -13.84 -12.31
C LEU A 158 1.61 -13.14 -13.29
N LYS A 159 2.19 -13.86 -14.26
CA LYS A 159 2.97 -13.24 -15.36
C LYS A 159 2.11 -12.29 -16.19
N GLY A 160 0.86 -12.67 -16.46
CA GLY A 160 -0.12 -11.80 -17.12
C GLY A 160 -0.45 -10.57 -16.28
N LEU A 161 -0.68 -10.76 -14.98
CA LEU A 161 -0.95 -9.69 -14.02
C LEU A 161 0.20 -8.68 -13.95
N ILE A 162 1.45 -9.12 -13.82
CA ILE A 162 2.63 -8.23 -13.80
C ILE A 162 2.66 -7.36 -15.05
N LYS A 163 2.44 -7.93 -16.23
CA LYS A 163 2.41 -7.17 -17.49
C LYS A 163 1.29 -6.14 -17.50
N PHE A 164 0.09 -6.52 -17.06
CA PHE A 164 -1.06 -5.63 -16.98
C PHE A 164 -0.83 -4.46 -16.00
N VAL A 165 -0.34 -4.76 -14.80
CA VAL A 165 -0.04 -3.75 -13.78
C VAL A 165 1.07 -2.82 -14.25
N ASN A 166 2.19 -3.35 -14.73
CA ASN A 166 3.33 -2.56 -15.21
C ASN A 166 2.98 -1.68 -16.41
N ALA A 167 1.99 -2.04 -17.23
CA ALA A 167 1.52 -1.16 -18.32
C ALA A 167 0.82 0.12 -17.82
N THR A 168 0.41 0.14 -16.54
CA THR A 168 -0.22 1.30 -15.90
C THR A 168 0.71 2.09 -14.99
N LEU A 169 1.97 1.65 -14.86
CA LEU A 169 2.96 2.22 -13.95
C LEU A 169 4.08 2.88 -14.74
N ASP A 170 4.78 3.82 -14.11
CA ASP A 170 6.01 4.36 -14.67
C ASP A 170 7.12 3.30 -14.67
N GLN A 171 8.10 3.45 -15.57
CA GLN A 171 9.20 2.50 -15.74
C GLN A 171 10.00 2.21 -14.45
N HIS A 172 9.98 3.13 -13.49
CA HIS A 172 10.70 3.00 -12.21
C HIS A 172 9.85 2.35 -11.10
N GLU A 173 8.53 2.29 -11.28
CA GLU A 173 7.58 1.63 -10.38
C GLU A 173 7.26 0.21 -10.87
N ALA A 174 7.59 -0.11 -12.11
CA ALA A 174 7.36 -1.41 -12.72
C ALA A 174 8.04 -2.54 -11.92
N ILE A 175 7.22 -3.50 -11.49
CA ILE A 175 7.67 -4.63 -10.67
C ILE A 175 8.46 -5.60 -11.55
N GLN A 176 9.61 -6.04 -11.06
CA GLN A 176 10.47 -6.99 -11.78
C GLN A 176 9.97 -8.42 -11.69
N PHE A 177 9.51 -8.85 -10.52
CA PHE A 177 8.97 -10.19 -10.28
C PHE A 177 8.04 -10.23 -9.05
N ILE A 178 7.23 -11.29 -8.99
CA ILE A 178 6.44 -11.67 -7.81
C ILE A 178 7.04 -12.95 -7.22
N VAL A 179 7.19 -13.03 -5.91
CA VAL A 179 7.52 -14.26 -5.17
C VAL A 179 6.29 -14.72 -4.41
N VAL A 180 5.85 -15.95 -4.65
CA VAL A 180 4.78 -16.58 -3.91
C VAL A 180 5.39 -17.40 -2.77
N VAL A 181 5.22 -16.93 -1.54
CA VAL A 181 5.80 -17.56 -0.35
C VAL A 181 4.84 -18.57 0.26
N SER A 182 5.38 -19.65 0.84
CA SER A 182 4.60 -20.65 1.59
C SER A 182 4.18 -20.17 2.98
N ASP A 183 4.76 -19.06 3.45
CA ASP A 183 4.46 -18.50 4.76
C ASP A 183 3.03 -17.94 4.79
N VAL A 184 2.34 -18.16 5.91
CA VAL A 184 1.06 -17.49 6.19
C VAL A 184 1.35 -16.24 7.02
N TRP A 185 0.94 -15.07 6.54
CA TRP A 185 1.09 -13.85 7.32
C TRP A 185 -0.07 -13.67 8.29
N GLY A 186 0.24 -13.65 9.58
CA GLY A 186 -0.74 -13.52 10.65
C GLY A 186 -0.35 -12.48 11.68
N ILE A 187 -1.24 -12.30 12.66
CA ILE A 187 -0.97 -11.46 13.84
C ILE A 187 0.02 -12.19 14.76
N GLU A 188 -0.08 -13.51 14.86
CA GLU A 188 0.72 -14.35 15.77
C GLU A 188 2.22 -14.33 15.45
N ASN A 189 2.57 -14.36 14.16
CA ASN A 189 3.95 -14.24 13.69
C ASN A 189 4.38 -12.79 13.41
N ASN A 190 3.59 -11.82 13.88
CA ASN A 190 3.91 -10.40 13.84
C ASN A 190 4.08 -9.81 12.44
N PHE A 191 3.59 -10.48 11.38
CA PHE A 191 3.57 -9.91 10.03
C PHE A 191 2.40 -8.94 9.83
N LEU A 192 1.29 -9.14 10.55
CA LEU A 192 0.12 -8.28 10.50
C LEU A 192 -0.07 -7.50 11.81
N THR A 193 -0.64 -6.31 11.72
CA THR A 193 -1.23 -5.60 12.86
C THR A 193 -2.54 -6.27 13.28
N PRO A 194 -3.06 -6.00 14.51
CA PRO A 194 -4.39 -6.44 14.89
C PRO A 194 -5.53 -5.97 13.97
N THR A 195 -5.27 -4.92 13.17
CA THR A 195 -6.16 -4.40 12.13
C THR A 195 -5.92 -5.03 10.75
N MET A 196 -5.19 -6.16 10.69
CA MET A 196 -4.84 -6.92 9.48
C MET A 196 -4.03 -6.13 8.45
N LYS A 197 -3.34 -5.05 8.86
CA LYS A 197 -2.41 -4.31 7.99
C LYS A 197 -1.04 -4.96 8.04
N ILE A 198 -0.36 -5.03 6.90
CA ILE A 198 1.01 -5.54 6.83
C ILE A 198 1.98 -4.66 7.63
N LYS A 199 2.92 -5.30 8.33
CA LYS A 199 4.08 -4.65 8.95
C LYS A 199 5.27 -4.76 7.99
N ARG A 200 5.36 -3.80 7.07
CA ARG A 200 6.36 -3.80 5.98
C ARG A 200 7.79 -4.01 6.47
N ASP A 201 8.23 -3.26 7.48
CA ASP A 201 9.60 -3.38 8.03
C ASP A 201 9.93 -4.80 8.50
N VAL A 202 8.94 -5.50 9.07
CA VAL A 202 9.09 -6.89 9.56
C VAL A 202 9.17 -7.86 8.39
N ILE A 203 8.30 -7.70 7.39
CA ILE A 203 8.28 -8.54 6.18
C ILE A 203 9.58 -8.35 5.39
N GLU A 204 9.99 -7.11 5.14
CA GLU A 204 11.23 -6.80 4.42
C GLU A 204 12.45 -7.37 5.15
N SER A 205 12.54 -7.20 6.47
CA SER A 205 13.63 -7.77 7.26
C SER A 205 13.65 -9.29 7.24
N HIS A 206 12.48 -9.93 7.25
CA HIS A 206 12.35 -11.38 7.21
C HIS A 206 12.84 -11.97 5.88
N TYR A 207 12.47 -11.34 4.76
CA TYR A 207 12.82 -11.83 3.42
C TYR A 207 14.12 -11.27 2.86
N ALA A 208 14.71 -10.23 3.46
CA ALA A 208 15.96 -9.62 3.02
C ALA A 208 17.09 -10.62 2.67
N PRO A 209 17.33 -11.70 3.43
CA PRO A 209 18.37 -12.69 3.08
C PRO A 209 18.10 -13.44 1.77
N LYS A 210 16.84 -13.54 1.33
CA LYS A 210 16.43 -14.29 0.13
C LYS A 210 16.40 -13.42 -1.13
N VAL A 211 16.30 -12.10 -0.97
CA VAL A 211 16.15 -11.12 -2.07
C VAL A 211 17.23 -11.28 -3.13
N GLU A 212 18.50 -11.39 -2.74
CA GLU A 212 19.60 -11.53 -3.71
C GLU A 212 19.47 -12.80 -4.57
N THR A 213 19.02 -13.90 -3.96
CA THR A 213 18.77 -15.17 -4.67
C THR A 213 17.61 -15.04 -5.66
N TRP A 214 16.53 -14.37 -5.27
CA TRP A 214 15.39 -14.13 -6.15
C TRP A 214 15.77 -13.28 -7.37
N PHE A 215 16.54 -12.20 -7.17
CA PHE A 215 17.04 -11.39 -8.29
C PHE A 215 17.96 -12.18 -9.23
N LYS A 216 18.75 -13.13 -8.71
CA LYS A 216 19.63 -14.00 -9.51
C LYS A 216 18.88 -15.02 -10.37
N ALA A 217 17.70 -15.46 -9.92
CA ALA A 217 16.90 -16.44 -10.65
C ALA A 217 16.38 -15.92 -12.01
N LYS A 218 16.21 -14.59 -12.15
CA LYS A 218 15.75 -13.92 -13.39
C LYS A 218 14.41 -14.42 -13.92
N GLU A 219 13.55 -14.94 -13.05
CA GLU A 219 12.18 -15.31 -13.36
C GLU A 219 11.21 -14.20 -12.95
N SER A 220 10.09 -14.08 -13.68
CA SER A 220 9.04 -13.10 -13.35
C SER A 220 8.14 -13.57 -12.19
N VAL A 221 8.06 -14.88 -11.95
CA VAL A 221 7.29 -15.46 -10.84
C VAL A 221 8.17 -16.52 -10.21
N LEU A 222 8.35 -16.42 -8.89
CA LEU A 222 9.16 -17.32 -8.08
C LEU A 222 8.28 -17.96 -7.01
N TRP A 223 8.68 -19.14 -6.55
CA TRP A 223 8.01 -19.87 -5.47
C TRP A 223 9.05 -20.19 -4.42
N ASP A 224 8.77 -19.85 -3.17
CA ASP A 224 9.65 -20.02 -2.02
C ASP A 224 8.88 -20.53 -0.79
#